data_AF-A0A318KGK4-F1
#
_entry.id   AF-A0A318KGK4-F1
#
_cell.length_a   1.000
_cell.length_b   1.000
_cell.length_c   1.000
_cell.angle_alpha   90.00
_cell.angle_beta   90.00
_cell.angle_gamma   90.00
#
_symmetry.space_group_name_H-M   'P 1'
#
loop_
_entity.id
_entity.type
_entity.pdbx_description
1 polymer ?
#
loop_
_entity_poly.entity_id
_entity_poly.type
_entity_poly.pdbx_seq_one_letter_code
_entity_poly.pdbx_strand_id
1 'polypeptide(L)'
;MRNAIVSFAFYMIMILLCIVFQFVDQNAWIFAFFFAAYTFLLSPSYQASCKPIEWKDFLFALLFTAFCAAFWWFNKVEFNLDNLWVIYTVNFIASVNLGCSHRYKILI
;
A
#
# COMPACT_ATOMS: atom_id res chain seq x y z
N MET A 1 -9.06 -5.39 12.62
CA MET A 1 -9.95 -5.44 11.43
C MET A 1 -10.38 -4.05 10.97
N ARG A 2 -11.02 -3.23 11.83
CA ARG A 2 -11.44 -1.87 11.44
C ARG A 2 -10.33 -1.02 10.82
N ASN A 3 -9.16 -0.96 11.44
CA ASN A 3 -8.02 -0.18 10.94
C ASN A 3 -7.51 -0.65 9.56
N ALA A 4 -7.57 -1.96 9.30
CA ALA A 4 -7.23 -2.52 8.00
C ALA A 4 -8.23 -2.09 6.92
N ILE A 5 -9.53 -2.03 7.24
CA ILE A 5 -10.57 -1.54 6.32
C ILE A 5 -10.35 -0.06 6.00
N VAL A 6 -10.06 0.76 7.01
CA VAL A 6 -9.78 2.21 6.82
C VAL A 6 -8.53 2.41 5.96
N SER A 7 -7.45 1.67 6.24
CA SER A 7 -6.22 1.72 5.44
C SER A 7 -6.45 1.26 4.00
N PHE A 8 -7.26 0.23 3.79
CA PHE A 8 -7.64 -0.23 2.45
C PHE A 8 -8.47 0.81 1.70
N ALA A 9 -9.48 1.41 2.35
CA ALA A 9 -10.28 2.48 1.76
C ALA A 9 -9.41 3.69 1.39
N PHE A 10 -8.43 4.03 2.23
CA PHE A 10 -7.48 5.09 1.95
C PHE A 10 -6.60 4.78 0.73
N TYR A 11 -6.05 3.56 0.64
CA TYR A 11 -5.31 3.10 -0.54
C TYR A 11 -6.15 3.18 -1.81
N MET A 12 -7.40 2.71 -1.75
CA MET A 12 -8.35 2.76 -2.88
C MET A 12 -8.58 4.17 -3.38
N ILE A 13 -8.81 5.13 -2.47
CA ILE A 13 -9.02 6.53 -2.84
C ILE A 13 -7.75 7.10 -3.48
N MET A 14 -6.58 6.86 -2.89
CA MET A 14 -5.31 7.37 -3.41
C MET A 14 -4.99 6.81 -4.80
N ILE A 15 -5.09 5.49 -4.98
CA ILE A 15 -4.77 4.88 -6.29
C ILE A 15 -5.77 5.33 -7.36
N LEU A 16 -7.05 5.49 -7.01
CA LEU A 16 -8.06 5.97 -7.95
C LEU A 16 -7.82 7.43 -8.34
N LEU A 17 -7.42 8.28 -7.40
CA LEU A 17 -6.99 9.65 -7.69
C LEU A 17 -5.77 9.66 -8.63
N CYS A 18 -4.77 8.83 -8.36
CA CYS A 18 -3.60 8.70 -9.23
C CYS A 18 -3.97 8.26 -10.66
N ILE A 19 -4.94 7.35 -10.81
CA ILE A 19 -5.45 6.94 -12.12
C ILE A 19 -6.20 8.09 -12.81
N VAL A 20 -7.09 8.79 -12.10
CA VAL A 20 -7.89 9.90 -12.66
C VAL A 20 -7.00 11.05 -13.15
N PHE A 21 -5.93 11.36 -12.41
CA PHE A 21 -4.95 12.37 -12.79
C PHE A 21 -3.86 11.86 -13.74
N GLN A 22 -3.98 10.61 -14.23
CA GLN A 22 -3.04 10.01 -15.18
C GLN A 22 -1.59 9.88 -14.66
N PHE A 23 -1.41 9.81 -13.34
CA PHE A 23 -0.10 9.52 -12.73
C PHE A 23 0.25 8.02 -12.78
N VAL A 24 -0.74 7.15 -12.95
CA VAL A 24 -0.53 5.70 -13.06
C VAL A 24 -1.55 5.08 -14.02
N ASP A 25 -1.15 4.01 -14.69
CA ASP A 25 -2.03 3.26 -15.59
C ASP A 25 -3.26 2.69 -14.88
N GLN A 26 -4.37 2.61 -15.63
CA GLN A 26 -5.64 2.04 -15.17
C GLN A 26 -5.49 0.58 -14.69
N ASN A 27 -4.52 -0.15 -15.23
CA ASN A 27 -4.21 -1.52 -14.83
C ASN A 27 -3.74 -1.62 -13.37
N ALA A 28 -3.27 -0.52 -12.75
CA ALA A 28 -2.86 -0.50 -11.35
C ALA A 28 -4.02 -0.71 -10.38
N TRP A 29 -5.28 -0.56 -10.83
CA TRP A 29 -6.45 -0.79 -9.98
C TRP A 29 -6.47 -2.21 -9.40
N ILE A 30 -5.95 -3.21 -10.13
CA ILE A 30 -5.93 -4.61 -9.69
C ILE A 30 -5.13 -4.79 -8.39
N PHE A 31 -4.17 -3.91 -8.12
CA PHE A 31 -3.36 -3.93 -6.91
C PHE A 31 -4.13 -3.56 -5.66
N ALA A 32 -5.31 -2.98 -5.77
CA ALA A 32 -6.22 -2.83 -4.65
C ALA A 32 -6.53 -4.17 -3.97
N PHE A 33 -6.87 -5.20 -4.74
CA PHE A 33 -7.22 -6.50 -4.18
C PHE A 33 -6.03 -7.16 -3.48
N PHE A 34 -4.85 -7.06 -4.09
CA PHE A 34 -3.62 -7.53 -3.49
C PHE A 34 -3.29 -6.75 -2.21
N PHE A 35 -3.50 -5.43 -2.20
CA PHE A 35 -3.29 -4.59 -1.03
C PHE A 35 -4.23 -4.98 0.11
N ALA A 36 -5.51 -5.30 -0.18
CA ALA A 36 -6.43 -5.79 0.84
C ALA A 36 -5.89 -7.03 1.57
N ALA A 37 -5.50 -8.06 0.81
CA ALA A 37 -4.92 -9.28 1.38
C ALA A 37 -3.63 -8.99 2.17
N TYR A 38 -2.78 -8.13 1.62
CA TYR A 38 -1.53 -7.69 2.24
C TYR A 38 -1.75 -6.96 3.57
N THR A 39 -2.77 -6.10 3.66
CA THR A 39 -3.12 -5.34 4.87
C THR A 39 -3.50 -6.28 6.02
N PHE A 40 -4.23 -7.36 5.73
CA PHE A 40 -4.57 -8.39 6.72
C PHE A 40 -3.36 -9.17 7.19
N LEU A 41 -2.44 -9.51 6.28
CA LEU A 41 -1.19 -10.22 6.62
C LEU A 41 -0.23 -9.35 7.45
N LEU A 42 -0.19 -8.05 7.19
CA LEU A 42 0.66 -7.10 7.90
C LEU A 42 0.14 -6.74 9.29
N SER A 43 -1.18 -6.71 9.51
CA SER A 43 -1.79 -6.23 10.74
C SER A 43 -1.18 -6.85 12.03
N PRO A 44 -0.87 -8.16 12.11
CA PRO A 44 -0.21 -8.76 13.27
C PRO A 44 1.24 -8.31 13.51
N SER A 45 1.94 -7.82 12.48
CA SER A 45 3.33 -7.35 12.59
C SER A 45 3.46 -5.98 13.29
N TYR A 46 2.33 -5.28 13.44
CA TYR A 46 2.26 -4.00 14.14
C TYR A 46 1.81 -4.20 15.58
N GLN A 47 2.75 -4.02 16.50
CA GLN A 47 2.51 -3.99 17.94
C GLN A 47 2.25 -2.56 18.42
N ALA A 48 1.50 -2.42 19.51
CA ALA A 48 1.30 -1.14 20.17
C ALA A 48 2.64 -0.57 20.64
N SER A 49 2.98 0.64 20.20
CA SER A 49 4.22 1.33 20.56
C SER A 49 4.05 2.83 20.31
N CYS A 50 4.86 3.68 20.96
CA CYS A 50 4.83 5.12 20.69
C CYS A 50 5.83 5.54 19.59
N LYS A 51 6.34 4.57 18.80
CA LYS A 51 7.31 4.85 17.74
C LYS A 51 6.58 5.29 16.46
N PRO A 52 7.03 6.34 15.78
CA PRO A 52 6.31 6.88 14.63
C PRO A 52 6.46 5.99 13.40
N ILE A 53 7.62 6.06 12.76
CA ILE A 53 7.96 5.33 11.53
C ILE A 53 9.15 4.44 11.82
N GLU A 54 9.09 3.20 11.36
CA GLU A 54 10.14 2.20 11.51
C GLU A 54 10.65 1.74 10.13
N TRP A 55 11.90 1.30 10.06
CA TRP A 55 12.50 0.76 8.83
C TRP A 55 11.68 -0.36 8.16
N LYS A 56 10.97 -1.15 8.96
CA LYS A 56 10.10 -2.21 8.46
C LYS A 56 8.95 -1.67 7.61
N ASP A 57 8.48 -0.45 7.84
CA ASP A 57 7.38 0.16 7.09
C ASP A 57 7.80 0.43 5.63
N PHE A 58 9.04 0.90 5.45
CA PHE A 58 9.65 1.06 4.12
C PHE A 58 9.89 -0.29 3.44
N LEU A 59 10.39 -1.28 4.19
CA LEU A 59 10.66 -2.62 3.67
C LEU A 59 9.37 -3.31 3.21
N PHE A 60 8.31 -3.21 4.01
CA PHE A 60 6.98 -3.69 3.70
C PHE A 60 6.46 -3.06 2.41
N ALA A 61 6.49 -1.73 2.31
CA ALA A 61 6.07 -1.05 1.10
C ALA A 61 6.87 -1.50 -0.13
N LEU A 62 8.18 -1.66 0.01
CA LEU A 62 9.08 -2.09 -1.06
C LEU A 62 8.79 -3.53 -1.52
N LEU A 63 8.57 -4.45 -0.58
CA LEU A 63 8.25 -5.85 -0.89
C LEU A 63 6.94 -5.98 -1.66
N PHE A 64 5.92 -5.21 -1.27
CA PHE A 64 4.65 -5.21 -1.99
C PHE A 64 4.79 -4.57 -3.39
N THR A 65 5.53 -3.47 -3.52
CA THR A 65 5.81 -2.88 -4.85
C THR A 65 6.60 -3.85 -5.74
N ALA A 66 7.57 -4.58 -5.19
CA ALA A 66 8.30 -5.61 -5.93
C ALA A 66 7.37 -6.74 -6.38
N PHE A 67 6.42 -7.14 -5.55
CA PHE A 67 5.37 -8.08 -5.93
C PHE A 67 4.49 -7.54 -7.07
N CYS A 68 4.05 -6.27 -7.01
CA CYS A 68 3.31 -5.61 -8.09
C CYS A 68 4.09 -5.58 -9.40
N ALA A 69 5.37 -5.22 -9.34
CA ALA A 69 6.28 -5.20 -10.48
C ALA A 69 6.42 -6.60 -11.10
N ALA A 70 6.62 -7.63 -10.28
CA ALA A 70 6.70 -9.01 -10.74
C ALA A 70 5.38 -9.46 -11.38
N PHE A 71 4.23 -9.14 -10.76
CA PHE A 71 2.91 -9.45 -11.31
C PHE A 71 2.71 -8.82 -12.69
N TRP A 72 3.06 -7.54 -12.87
CA TRP A 72 3.00 -6.87 -14.17
C TRP A 72 3.92 -7.51 -15.20
N TRP A 73 5.15 -7.85 -14.80
CA TRP A 73 6.11 -8.54 -15.67
C TRP A 73 5.55 -9.87 -16.19
N PHE A 74 4.99 -10.70 -15.31
CA PHE A 74 4.39 -11.99 -15.69
C PHE A 74 3.16 -11.82 -16.61
N ASN A 75 2.40 -10.74 -16.44
CA ASN A 75 1.23 -10.43 -17.27
C ASN A 75 1.56 -9.64 -18.54
N LYS A 76 2.85 -9.43 -18.86
CA LYS A 76 3.31 -8.68 -20.04
C LYS A 76 2.74 -7.25 -20.12
N VAL A 77 2.48 -6.64 -18.96
CA VAL A 77 2.11 -5.22 -18.88
C VAL A 77 3.39 -4.41 -19.10
N GLU A 78 3.29 -3.32 -19.86
CA GLU A 78 4.43 -2.44 -20.13
C GLU A 78 5.01 -1.90 -18.82
N PHE A 79 6.32 -2.03 -18.67
CA PHE A 79 7.00 -1.68 -17.44
C PHE A 79 7.37 -0.19 -17.46
N ASN A 80 6.74 0.59 -16.58
CA ASN A 80 7.06 2.00 -16.38
C ASN A 80 7.54 2.23 -14.94
N LEU A 81 8.73 2.81 -14.78
CA LEU A 81 9.30 3.13 -13.47
C LEU A 81 8.49 4.20 -12.73
N ASP A 82 7.90 5.16 -13.44
CA ASP A 82 7.10 6.22 -12.83
C ASP A 82 5.86 5.63 -12.15
N ASN A 83 5.21 4.67 -12.83
CA ASN A 83 4.07 3.94 -12.26
C ASN A 83 4.45 3.21 -10.97
N LEU A 84 5.62 2.56 -10.93
CA LEU A 84 6.09 1.84 -9.75
C LEU A 84 6.40 2.79 -8.58
N TRP A 85 6.96 3.96 -8.86
CA TRP A 85 7.19 4.98 -7.85
C TRP A 85 5.88 5.49 -7.24
N VAL A 86 4.86 5.71 -8.07
CA VAL A 86 3.53 6.10 -7.60
C VAL A 86 2.91 4.99 -6.75
N ILE A 87 2.95 3.73 -7.21
CA ILE A 87 2.44 2.58 -6.45
C ILE A 87 3.16 2.44 -5.11
N TYR A 88 4.50 2.54 -5.10
CA TYR A 88 5.28 2.53 -3.87
C TYR A 88 4.83 3.61 -2.90
N THR A 89 4.67 4.83 -3.38
CA THR A 89 4.29 5.98 -2.54
C THR A 89 2.90 5.79 -1.95
N VAL A 90 1.92 5.42 -2.77
CA VAL A 90 0.53 5.16 -2.31
C VAL A 90 0.49 4.03 -1.29
N ASN A 91 1.20 2.94 -1.57
CA ASN A 91 1.31 1.79 -0.67
C ASN A 91 2.01 2.14 0.65
N PHE A 92 3.10 2.93 0.60
CA PHE A 92 3.82 3.36 1.78
C PHE A 92 2.93 4.22 2.69
N ILE A 93 2.23 5.21 2.13
CA ILE A 93 1.35 6.08 2.92
C ILE A 93 0.22 5.26 3.55
N ALA A 94 -0.40 4.34 2.80
CA ALA A 94 -1.44 3.47 3.34
C ALA A 94 -0.90 2.53 4.43
N SER A 95 0.26 1.91 4.21
CA SER A 95 0.90 1.02 5.19
C SER A 95 1.30 1.75 6.47
N VAL A 96 1.81 2.99 6.37
CA VAL A 96 2.11 3.84 7.52
C VAL A 96 0.83 4.22 8.26
N ASN A 97 -0.25 4.54 7.54
CA ASN A 97 -1.56 4.80 8.16
C ASN A 97 -2.01 3.60 9.02
N LEU A 98 -1.93 2.39 8.48
CA LEU A 98 -2.19 1.16 9.24
C LEU A 98 -1.25 1.03 10.46
N GLY A 99 0.06 1.16 10.25
CA GLY A 99 1.06 1.02 11.30
C GLY A 99 0.84 2.00 12.45
N CYS A 100 0.61 3.27 12.14
CA CYS A 100 0.31 4.32 13.12
C CYS A 100 -0.98 4.05 13.90
N SER A 101 -2.05 3.59 13.23
CA SER A 101 -3.32 3.26 13.90
C SER A 101 -3.15 2.14 14.94
N HIS A 102 -2.29 1.16 14.67
CA HIS A 102 -1.96 0.07 15.59
C HIS A 102 -1.04 0.51 16.72
N ARG A 103 0.01 1.27 16.39
CA ARG A 103 1.03 1.74 17.33
C ARG A 103 0.43 2.66 18.38
N TYR A 104 -0.25 3.71 17.94
CA TYR A 104 -0.78 4.75 18.82
C TYR A 104 -2.17 4.44 19.37
N LYS A 105 -2.78 3.31 18.97
CA LYS A 105 -4.21 2.98 19.25
C LYS A 105 -5.16 4.13 18.87
N ILE A 106 -4.73 4.97 17.92
CA ILE A 106 -5.55 6.07 17.42
C ILE A 106 -6.59 5.43 16.51
N LEU A 107 -7.86 5.66 16.85
CA LEU A 107 -8.93 5.50 15.89
C LEU A 107 -8.70 6.55 14.80
N ILE A 108 -8.27 6.06 13.64
CA ILE A 108 -8.67 6.72 12.40
C ILE A 108 -10.05 6.14 12.03
#